data_AF-A0A2E3FK13-F1
#
_entry.id   AF-A0A2E3FK13-F1
#
_cell.length_a   1.000
_cell.length_b   1.000
_cell.length_c   1.000
_cell.angle_alpha   90.00
_cell.angle_beta   90.00
_cell.angle_gamma   90.00
#
_symmetry.space_group_name_H-M   'P 1'
#
loop_
_entity.id
_entity.type
_entity.pdbx_description
1 polymer ?
#
loop_
_entity_poly.entity_id
_entity_poly.type
_entity_poly.pdbx_seq_one_letter_code
_entity_poly.pdbx_strand_id
1 'polypeptide(L)'
;MAANPFNISKRLREDKEQQAQSAASINESLAIVDAIIDEYDELIIKLDTKIQPYIPPINEKIKAVQTAYLNRISHGCRSDLKWIQIDTKSLNIYNDSDEEVVVYEVKKDPNTFRFLGYYGAKFYRHPKNRDYGANVVLTIDTADANPGSGALIILDDDAAELTGFSTTTASAGIKTGDLIKDSLDNPVIFQTAPSVTGLGTTSYAAYNYAVSGFCTASDNKIYGDQRVGFITDFNIGDEIYDNSDRTSDGFIPTGTTITGFGTAVGITSYVQSNGITTAIEVVFDFATLSNPVVSSVDPEIGRNFHVGVVSTYYFASLSAAPVATGIQSSFLVIRPGDISDIEFDSSKNPIDPVEIGIAEGGNIGKGHQVDLINNGDPKITTQWSEITDEPEPAVGAGRVEYYIGDLQWPTISVKDGDGDVTTTHATLGQRVIISVGSTTGAAIGYTGTPPAGSIPGDCGTYDSAITTAESEMNAIIAQNTPIINHYISGSQTLRSLRDTDEGQAWGYLQSIGYLNAKGKQSLQQAEQIEDFNWVDI
;
A
#
# COMPACT_ATOMS: atom_id res chain seq x y z
N MET A 1 34.30 0.88 -49.40
CA MET A 1 33.39 0.13 -48.51
C MET A 1 32.06 0.86 -48.53
N ALA A 2 31.10 0.40 -49.34
CA ALA A 2 29.75 0.97 -49.32
C ALA A 2 28.98 0.31 -48.17
N ALA A 3 28.37 1.11 -47.29
CA ALA A 3 27.53 0.58 -46.22
C ALA A 3 26.30 -0.12 -46.84
N ASN A 4 25.99 -1.35 -46.39
CA ASN A 4 24.81 -2.09 -46.85
C ASN A 4 23.59 -1.70 -45.99
N PRO A 5 22.52 -1.12 -46.58
CA PRO A 5 21.30 -0.75 -45.85
C PRO A 5 20.66 -1.90 -45.06
N PHE A 6 20.72 -3.13 -45.58
CA PHE A 6 20.20 -4.33 -44.88
C PHE A 6 21.00 -4.69 -43.62
N ASN A 7 22.29 -4.34 -43.56
CA ASN A 7 23.06 -4.49 -42.32
C ASN A 7 22.67 -3.42 -41.29
N ILE A 8 22.18 -2.26 -41.74
CA ILE A 8 21.70 -1.19 -40.86
C ILE A 8 20.33 -1.57 -40.28
N SER A 9 19.40 -2.08 -41.09
CA SER A 9 18.09 -2.55 -40.59
C SER A 9 18.25 -3.73 -39.63
N LYS A 10 19.16 -4.68 -39.91
CA LYS A 10 19.49 -5.76 -38.97
C LYS A 10 19.97 -5.23 -37.61
N ARG A 11 20.90 -4.26 -37.62
CA ARG A 11 21.39 -3.62 -36.38
C ARG A 11 20.29 -2.90 -35.61
N LEU A 12 19.33 -2.29 -36.29
CA LEU A 12 18.18 -1.63 -35.66
C LEU A 12 17.22 -2.64 -35.01
N ARG A 13 17.05 -3.83 -35.62
CA ARG A 13 16.29 -4.94 -35.01
C ARG A 13 17.00 -5.52 -33.78
N GLU A 14 18.32 -5.69 -33.84
CA GLU A 14 19.14 -6.08 -32.69
C GLU A 14 19.08 -5.01 -31.57
N ASP A 15 19.11 -3.72 -31.92
CA ASP A 15 18.93 -2.62 -30.95
C ASP A 15 17.56 -2.69 -30.26
N LYS A 16 16.48 -2.98 -30.98
CA LYS A 16 15.14 -3.19 -30.38
C LYS A 16 15.19 -4.31 -29.31
N GLU A 17 15.80 -5.45 -29.63
CA GLU A 17 15.93 -6.56 -28.68
C GLU A 17 16.75 -6.17 -27.45
N GLN A 18 17.84 -5.42 -27.64
CA GLN A 18 18.66 -4.90 -26.55
C GLN A 18 17.90 -3.89 -25.67
N GLN A 19 17.10 -3.00 -26.27
CA GLN A 19 16.23 -2.09 -25.51
C GLN A 19 15.18 -2.86 -24.69
N ALA A 20 14.58 -3.92 -25.24
CA ALA A 20 13.61 -4.75 -24.54
C ALA A 20 14.22 -5.51 -23.35
N GLN A 21 15.42 -6.06 -23.50
CA GLN A 21 16.16 -6.70 -22.40
C GLN A 21 16.51 -5.68 -21.30
N SER A 22 16.91 -4.47 -21.70
CA SER A 22 17.22 -3.40 -20.75
C SER A 22 15.97 -2.96 -19.99
N ALA A 23 14.82 -2.83 -20.66
CA ALA A 23 13.54 -2.51 -20.04
C ALA A 23 13.10 -3.58 -19.05
N ALA A 24 13.27 -4.87 -19.40
CA ALA A 24 12.97 -5.98 -18.50
C ALA A 24 13.83 -5.93 -17.21
N SER A 25 15.13 -5.68 -17.31
CA SER A 25 16.00 -5.55 -16.15
C SER A 25 15.64 -4.36 -15.25
N ILE A 26 15.22 -3.23 -15.83
CA ILE A 26 14.72 -2.09 -15.05
C ILE A 26 13.38 -2.43 -14.39
N ASN A 27 12.52 -3.20 -15.07
CA ASN A 27 11.25 -3.66 -14.48
C ASN A 27 11.46 -4.54 -13.26
N GLU A 28 12.50 -5.36 -13.24
CA GLU A 28 12.86 -6.16 -12.06
C GLU A 28 13.17 -5.24 -10.88
N SER A 29 13.90 -4.15 -11.12
CA SER A 29 14.20 -3.15 -10.09
C SER A 29 12.95 -2.40 -9.63
N LEU A 30 12.07 -2.04 -10.58
CA LEU A 30 10.78 -1.41 -10.28
C LEU A 30 9.91 -2.32 -9.41
N ALA A 31 9.81 -3.61 -9.74
CA ALA A 31 8.97 -4.55 -9.02
C ALA A 31 9.40 -4.72 -7.56
N ILE A 32 10.70 -4.66 -7.28
CA ILE A 32 11.21 -4.71 -5.90
C ILE A 32 10.84 -3.44 -5.13
N VAL A 33 11.02 -2.26 -5.74
CA VAL A 33 10.69 -0.98 -5.08
C VAL A 33 9.18 -0.87 -4.85
N ASP A 34 8.37 -1.32 -5.81
CA ASP A 34 6.91 -1.35 -5.67
C ASP A 34 6.45 -2.28 -4.53
N ALA A 35 7.06 -3.47 -4.42
CA ALA A 35 6.80 -4.36 -3.28
C ALA A 35 7.12 -3.71 -1.92
N ILE A 36 8.14 -2.86 -1.84
CA ILE A 36 8.45 -2.07 -0.63
C ILE A 36 7.40 -0.97 -0.41
N ILE A 37 6.96 -0.29 -1.47
CA ILE A 37 5.90 0.72 -1.43
C ILE A 37 4.61 0.12 -0.88
N ASP A 38 4.24 -1.09 -1.31
CA ASP A 38 3.06 -1.81 -0.85
C ASP A 38 3.06 -2.06 0.67
N GLU A 39 4.23 -2.39 1.25
CA GLU A 39 4.34 -2.57 2.70
C GLU A 39 4.03 -1.27 3.46
N TYR A 40 4.51 -0.13 2.96
CA TYR A 40 4.16 1.17 3.52
C TYR A 40 2.68 1.47 3.36
N ASP A 41 2.11 1.21 2.17
CA ASP A 41 0.70 1.45 1.89
C ASP A 41 -0.23 0.65 2.81
N GLU A 42 0.09 -0.62 3.06
CA GLU A 42 -0.68 -1.44 3.99
C GLU A 42 -0.69 -0.84 5.41
N LEU A 43 0.47 -0.40 5.90
CA LEU A 43 0.60 0.21 7.22
C LEU A 43 -0.10 1.58 7.29
N ILE A 44 0.04 2.40 6.26
CA ILE A 44 -0.62 3.71 6.15
C ILE A 44 -2.15 3.53 6.14
N ILE A 45 -2.68 2.61 5.34
CA ILE A 45 -4.11 2.29 5.29
C ILE A 45 -4.60 1.82 6.67
N LYS A 46 -3.84 0.96 7.35
CA LYS A 46 -4.17 0.50 8.72
C LYS A 46 -4.26 1.66 9.70
N LEU A 47 -3.33 2.62 9.64
CA LEU A 47 -3.33 3.81 10.51
C LEU A 47 -4.47 4.78 10.18
N ASP A 48 -4.66 5.13 8.91
CA ASP A 48 -5.71 6.04 8.48
C ASP A 48 -7.12 5.49 8.79
N THR A 49 -7.30 4.18 8.68
CA THR A 49 -8.56 3.52 9.05
C THR A 49 -8.88 3.71 10.53
N LYS A 50 -7.88 3.84 11.41
CA LYS A 50 -8.09 4.14 12.84
C LYS A 50 -8.58 5.56 13.07
N ILE A 51 -8.40 6.50 12.14
CA ILE A 51 -8.89 7.88 12.25
C ILE A 51 -10.42 7.93 12.05
N GLN A 52 -10.94 7.12 11.13
CA GLN A 52 -12.33 7.21 10.65
C GLN A 52 -13.40 7.15 11.74
N PRO A 53 -13.29 6.33 12.81
CA PRO A 53 -14.30 6.30 13.87
C PRO A 53 -14.37 7.57 14.73
N TYR A 54 -13.34 8.41 14.74
CA TYR A 54 -13.23 9.56 15.63
C TYR A 54 -13.77 10.87 15.03
N ILE A 55 -13.86 10.96 13.70
CA ILE A 55 -14.35 12.16 12.99
C ILE A 55 -15.89 12.29 13.04
N PRO A 56 -16.70 11.25 12.73
CA PRO A 56 -18.16 11.36 12.73
C PRO A 56 -18.76 11.84 14.06
N PRO A 57 -18.32 11.36 15.25
CA PRO A 57 -18.84 11.87 16.52
C PRO A 57 -18.64 13.38 16.72
N ILE A 58 -17.51 13.93 16.25
CA ILE A 58 -17.27 15.38 16.27
C ILE A 58 -18.31 16.09 15.39
N ASN A 59 -18.47 15.61 14.16
CA ASN A 59 -19.37 16.22 13.17
C ASN A 59 -20.85 16.10 13.57
N GLU A 60 -21.23 15.04 14.28
CA GLU A 60 -22.56 14.90 14.90
C GLU A 60 -22.81 15.95 15.98
N LYS A 61 -21.84 16.22 16.86
CA LYS A 61 -21.96 17.27 17.87
C LYS A 61 -21.98 18.68 17.28
N ILE A 62 -21.25 18.91 16.18
CA ILE A 62 -21.36 20.16 15.40
C ILE A 62 -22.78 20.36 14.86
N LYS A 63 -23.41 19.31 14.31
CA LYS A 63 -24.83 19.36 13.89
C LYS A 63 -25.79 19.60 15.05
N ALA A 64 -25.51 19.06 16.23
CA ALA A 64 -26.32 19.27 17.41
C ALA A 64 -26.33 20.74 17.85
N VAL A 65 -25.18 21.44 17.77
CA VAL A 65 -25.09 22.88 18.03
C VAL A 65 -25.97 23.66 17.04
N GLN A 66 -25.84 23.38 15.74
CA GLN A 66 -26.71 23.99 14.71
C GLN A 66 -28.18 23.80 15.04
N THR A 67 -28.57 22.55 15.35
CA THR A 67 -29.95 22.19 15.67
C THR A 67 -30.47 22.95 16.90
N ALA A 68 -29.65 23.13 17.94
CA ALA A 68 -30.03 23.89 19.13
C ALA A 68 -30.33 25.36 18.83
N TYR A 69 -29.50 26.02 18.00
CA TYR A 69 -29.75 27.40 17.56
C TYR A 69 -30.99 27.51 16.68
N LEU A 70 -31.18 26.59 15.72
CA LEU A 70 -32.37 26.55 14.86
C LEU A 70 -33.66 26.34 15.68
N ASN A 71 -33.62 25.44 16.66
CA ASN A 71 -34.74 25.18 17.55
C ASN A 71 -35.13 26.44 18.34
N ARG A 72 -34.16 27.17 18.88
CA ARG A 72 -34.40 28.43 19.60
C ARG A 72 -35.09 29.48 18.74
N ILE A 73 -34.66 29.63 17.49
CA ILE A 73 -35.29 30.57 16.53
C ILE A 73 -36.70 30.08 16.18
N SER A 74 -36.87 28.80 15.84
CA SER A 74 -38.17 28.23 15.45
C SER A 74 -39.22 28.32 16.56
N HIS A 75 -38.79 28.26 17.83
CA HIS A 75 -39.66 28.43 18.99
C HIS A 75 -40.07 29.90 19.23
N GLY A 76 -39.42 30.86 18.57
CA GLY A 76 -39.72 32.28 18.73
C GLY A 76 -39.01 32.95 19.91
N CYS A 77 -37.93 32.36 20.42
CA CYS A 77 -37.10 32.99 21.47
C CYS A 77 -36.17 34.09 20.94
N ARG A 78 -35.82 34.01 19.65
CA ARG A 78 -35.00 34.97 18.92
C ARG A 78 -35.50 35.09 17.48
N SER A 79 -35.29 36.23 16.86
CA SER A 79 -35.51 36.44 15.43
C SER A 79 -34.19 36.28 14.69
N ASP A 80 -34.20 35.64 13.53
CA ASP A 80 -33.07 35.68 12.60
C ASP A 80 -33.36 36.56 11.38
N LEU A 81 -34.40 37.38 11.44
CA LEU A 81 -34.88 38.22 10.34
C LEU A 81 -34.56 39.70 10.56
N LYS A 82 -34.23 40.40 9.48
CA LYS A 82 -33.94 41.84 9.49
C LYS A 82 -34.36 42.51 8.19
N TRP A 83 -34.79 43.77 8.28
CA TRP A 83 -34.96 44.61 7.09
C TRP A 83 -33.60 44.98 6.51
N ILE A 84 -33.35 44.59 5.26
CA ILE A 84 -32.14 44.94 4.53
C ILE A 84 -32.54 45.82 3.34
N GLN A 85 -31.90 46.97 3.20
CA GLN A 85 -32.03 47.80 2.00
C GLN A 85 -31.41 47.05 0.82
N ILE A 86 -32.20 46.80 -0.22
CA ILE A 86 -31.75 46.06 -1.41
C ILE A 86 -31.60 46.95 -2.64
N ASP A 87 -32.25 48.12 -2.66
CA ASP A 87 -32.25 48.99 -3.83
C ASP A 87 -32.66 50.42 -3.46
N THR A 88 -32.30 51.35 -4.34
CA THR A 88 -32.76 52.74 -4.34
C THR A 88 -33.10 53.12 -5.77
N LYS A 89 -34.34 53.55 -6.02
CA LYS A 89 -34.86 53.82 -7.37
C LYS A 89 -35.57 55.16 -7.45
N SER A 90 -35.69 55.70 -8.65
CA SER A 90 -36.65 56.76 -8.96
C SER A 90 -37.97 56.13 -9.42
N LEU A 91 -39.09 56.50 -8.81
CA LEU A 91 -40.43 56.13 -9.29
C LEU A 91 -41.22 57.37 -9.68
N ASN A 92 -41.83 57.32 -10.87
CA ASN A 92 -42.81 58.31 -11.28
C ASN A 92 -44.18 57.94 -10.69
N ILE A 93 -44.67 58.73 -9.73
CA ILE A 93 -45.98 58.53 -9.11
C ILE A 93 -46.99 59.43 -9.83
N TYR A 94 -47.96 58.82 -10.53
CA TYR A 94 -49.17 59.45 -11.10
C TYR A 94 -49.04 60.96 -11.46
N ASN A 95 -48.29 61.27 -12.53
CA ASN A 95 -48.12 62.63 -13.09
C ASN A 95 -47.38 63.65 -12.20
N ASP A 96 -46.61 63.20 -11.21
CA ASP A 96 -45.72 64.06 -10.43
C ASP A 96 -44.24 63.89 -10.82
N SER A 97 -43.36 64.69 -10.22
CA SER A 97 -41.90 64.55 -10.34
C SER A 97 -41.44 63.19 -9.82
N ASP A 98 -40.41 62.67 -10.46
CA ASP A 98 -39.66 61.48 -10.06
C ASP A 98 -39.24 61.56 -8.57
N GLU A 99 -39.78 60.66 -7.74
CA GLU A 99 -39.43 60.56 -6.33
C GLU A 99 -38.42 59.43 -6.10
N GLU A 100 -37.40 59.70 -5.29
CA GLU A 100 -36.48 58.67 -4.82
C GLU A 100 -37.18 57.77 -3.79
N VAL A 101 -37.16 56.47 -4.06
CA VAL A 101 -37.70 55.43 -3.18
C VAL A 101 -36.61 54.45 -2.80
N VAL A 102 -36.67 53.97 -1.56
CA VAL A 102 -35.78 52.91 -1.06
C VAL A 102 -36.57 51.62 -0.94
N VAL A 103 -36.01 50.53 -1.45
CA VAL A 103 -36.62 49.21 -1.38
C VAL A 103 -35.94 48.40 -0.28
N TYR A 104 -36.74 47.95 0.69
CA TYR A 104 -36.31 47.06 1.74
C TYR A 104 -36.89 45.66 1.53
N GLU A 105 -36.12 44.64 1.87
CA GLU A 105 -36.54 43.24 1.91
C GLU A 105 -36.19 42.63 3.26
N VAL A 106 -37.12 41.88 3.85
CA VAL A 106 -36.81 41.07 5.03
C VAL A 106 -35.96 39.90 4.60
N LYS A 107 -34.73 39.83 5.09
CA LYS A 107 -33.79 38.73 4.86
C LYS A 107 -33.29 38.18 6.19
N LYS A 108 -32.60 37.03 6.15
CA LYS A 108 -31.88 36.53 7.32
C LYS A 108 -30.80 37.54 7.72
N ASP A 109 -30.65 37.82 9.00
CA ASP A 109 -29.70 38.85 9.48
C ASP A 109 -28.25 38.40 9.29
N PRO A 110 -27.47 39.03 8.38
CA PRO A 110 -26.08 38.66 8.15
C PRO A 110 -25.20 38.90 9.39
N ASN A 111 -25.59 39.79 10.31
CA ASN A 111 -24.77 40.09 11.49
C ASN A 111 -24.79 38.96 12.53
N THR A 112 -25.87 38.17 12.56
CA THR A 112 -26.02 37.03 13.47
C THR A 112 -25.66 35.69 12.83
N PHE A 113 -25.32 35.69 11.54
CA PHE A 113 -24.85 34.52 10.81
C PHE A 113 -23.55 33.97 11.42
N ARG A 114 -23.50 32.67 11.62
CA ARG A 114 -22.31 31.92 12.03
C ARG A 114 -22.25 30.60 11.27
N PHE A 115 -21.06 30.04 11.21
CA PHE A 115 -20.86 28.68 10.70
C PHE A 115 -19.87 27.93 11.59
N LEU A 116 -19.96 26.60 11.54
CA LEU A 116 -18.98 25.68 12.11
C LEU A 116 -18.56 24.71 11.02
N GLY A 117 -17.26 24.60 10.76
CA GLY A 117 -16.71 23.66 9.78
C GLY A 117 -16.72 22.25 10.34
N TYR A 118 -17.04 21.27 9.48
CA TYR A 118 -16.86 19.86 9.83
C TYR A 118 -15.38 19.52 9.86
N TYR A 119 -15.04 18.55 10.71
CA TYR A 119 -13.73 17.94 10.73
C TYR A 119 -13.62 16.91 9.60
N GLY A 120 -12.46 16.87 8.96
CA GLY A 120 -12.11 15.86 7.97
C GLY A 120 -10.60 15.70 7.85
N ALA A 121 -10.16 14.51 7.46
CA ALA A 121 -8.77 14.26 7.09
C ALA A 121 -8.61 14.61 5.61
N LYS A 122 -7.89 15.69 5.31
CA LYS A 122 -7.59 16.17 3.96
C LYS A 122 -6.30 15.53 3.48
N PHE A 123 -6.29 14.93 2.30
CA PHE A 123 -5.08 14.36 1.70
C PHE A 123 -4.56 15.22 0.56
N TYR A 124 -3.25 15.11 0.31
CA TYR A 124 -2.53 15.70 -0.81
C TYR A 124 -1.78 14.59 -1.53
N ARG A 125 -2.02 14.40 -2.83
CA ARG A 125 -1.49 13.28 -3.60
C ARG A 125 -0.72 13.76 -4.82
N HIS A 126 0.57 13.47 -4.86
CA HIS A 126 1.41 13.65 -6.03
C HIS A 126 1.02 12.65 -7.14
N PRO A 127 1.26 12.97 -8.42
CA PRO A 127 1.12 12.03 -9.53
C PRO A 127 1.92 10.73 -9.36
N LYS A 128 3.10 10.80 -8.71
CA LYS A 128 3.91 9.62 -8.39
C LYS A 128 3.31 8.73 -7.28
N ASN A 129 2.33 9.19 -6.51
CA ASN A 129 1.68 8.35 -5.50
C ASN A 129 0.63 7.44 -6.18
N ARG A 130 1.09 6.33 -6.74
CA ARG A 130 0.29 5.39 -7.53
C ARG A 130 0.80 3.97 -7.33
N ASP A 131 -0.05 3.02 -7.70
CA ASP A 131 0.34 1.63 -7.90
C ASP A 131 1.18 1.50 -9.18
N TYR A 132 2.30 0.76 -9.09
CA TYR A 132 3.22 0.48 -10.19
C TYR A 132 3.07 -0.94 -10.77
N GLY A 133 2.16 -1.75 -10.20
CA GLY A 133 1.62 -2.98 -10.77
C GLY A 133 2.38 -4.27 -10.44
N ALA A 134 3.46 -4.21 -9.67
CA ALA A 134 4.09 -5.40 -9.10
C ALA A 134 3.49 -5.69 -7.72
N ASN A 135 3.52 -6.96 -7.30
CA ASN A 135 2.97 -7.37 -6.02
C ASN A 135 3.77 -8.55 -5.46
N VAL A 136 3.92 -8.60 -4.13
CA VAL A 136 4.31 -9.84 -3.45
C VAL A 136 3.12 -10.80 -3.49
N VAL A 137 3.24 -11.88 -4.26
CA VAL A 137 2.11 -12.79 -4.52
C VAL A 137 2.04 -13.97 -3.56
N LEU A 138 3.18 -14.38 -3.00
CA LEU A 138 3.27 -15.40 -1.97
C LEU A 138 4.64 -15.37 -1.28
N THR A 139 4.70 -16.04 -0.14
CA THR A 139 5.93 -16.37 0.57
C THR A 139 6.11 -17.88 0.50
N ILE A 140 7.33 -18.32 0.16
CA ILE A 140 7.78 -19.70 0.32
C ILE A 140 8.33 -19.79 1.75
N ASP A 141 7.76 -20.67 2.58
CA ASP A 141 8.12 -20.72 4.00
C ASP A 141 9.47 -21.43 4.21
N THR A 142 9.72 -22.49 3.44
CA THR A 142 10.89 -23.35 3.55
C THR A 142 11.41 -23.76 2.18
N ALA A 143 12.62 -23.31 1.83
CA ALA A 143 13.32 -23.74 0.64
C ALA A 143 14.84 -23.77 0.83
N ASP A 144 15.52 -24.57 -0.02
CA ASP A 144 16.97 -24.64 -0.10
C ASP A 144 17.47 -23.96 -1.39
N ALA A 145 18.35 -22.97 -1.24
CA ALA A 145 19.04 -22.24 -2.30
C ALA A 145 20.55 -22.43 -2.14
N ASN A 146 21.21 -23.05 -3.13
CA ASN A 146 22.63 -23.42 -3.05
C ASN A 146 23.47 -22.66 -4.08
N PRO A 147 24.62 -22.06 -3.71
CA PRO A 147 25.50 -21.37 -4.63
C PRO A 147 25.92 -22.27 -5.79
N GLY A 148 25.96 -21.70 -6.99
CA GLY A 148 26.29 -22.43 -8.22
C GLY A 148 25.15 -23.30 -8.78
N SER A 149 24.02 -23.41 -8.09
CA SER A 149 22.80 -24.04 -8.61
C SER A 149 21.74 -22.98 -8.92
N GLY A 150 21.16 -23.02 -10.11
CA GLY A 150 19.96 -22.24 -10.45
C GLY A 150 18.67 -22.85 -9.90
N ALA A 151 18.72 -23.95 -9.14
CA ALA A 151 17.54 -24.59 -8.59
C ALA A 151 17.26 -24.11 -7.15
N LEU A 152 16.06 -23.55 -6.94
CA LEU A 152 15.48 -23.32 -5.62
C LEU A 152 14.59 -24.51 -5.26
N ILE A 153 15.01 -25.30 -4.27
CA ILE A 153 14.27 -26.50 -3.85
C ILE A 153 13.18 -26.10 -2.88
N ILE A 154 11.92 -26.35 -3.21
CA ILE A 154 10.78 -25.94 -2.40
C ILE A 154 10.37 -27.11 -1.49
N LEU A 155 10.40 -26.86 -0.19
CA LEU A 155 10.19 -27.86 0.86
C LEU A 155 8.88 -27.65 1.64
N ASP A 156 8.06 -26.70 1.21
CA ASP A 156 6.74 -26.44 1.81
C ASP A 156 5.80 -27.64 1.68
N ASP A 157 4.90 -27.79 2.65
CA ASP A 157 3.90 -28.86 2.66
C ASP A 157 2.98 -28.78 1.42
N ASP A 158 2.76 -27.58 0.89
CA ASP A 158 1.96 -27.29 -0.30
C ASP A 158 2.82 -27.04 -1.56
N ALA A 159 4.09 -27.47 -1.57
CA ALA A 159 5.02 -27.26 -2.69
C ALA A 159 4.46 -27.70 -4.06
N ALA A 160 3.64 -28.76 -4.10
CA ALA A 160 2.96 -29.21 -5.31
C ALA A 160 1.96 -28.17 -5.86
N GLU A 161 1.25 -27.46 -4.98
CA GLU A 161 0.32 -26.40 -5.35
C GLU A 161 1.09 -25.14 -5.79
N LEU A 162 2.12 -24.75 -5.03
CA LEU A 162 2.99 -23.62 -5.36
C LEU A 162 3.60 -23.75 -6.75
N THR A 163 4.02 -24.96 -7.13
CA THR A 163 4.65 -25.25 -8.42
C THR A 163 3.69 -25.70 -9.52
N GLY A 164 2.39 -25.82 -9.23
CA GLY A 164 1.37 -26.20 -10.22
C GLY A 164 1.39 -27.66 -10.65
N PHE A 165 2.04 -28.53 -9.88
CA PHE A 165 2.02 -29.99 -10.07
C PHE A 165 0.93 -30.68 -9.23
N SER A 166 0.15 -29.91 -8.48
CA SER A 166 -1.03 -30.41 -7.79
C SER A 166 -2.13 -30.83 -8.77
N THR A 167 -2.82 -31.91 -8.44
CA THR A 167 -4.00 -32.38 -9.19
C THR A 167 -5.32 -31.82 -8.63
N THR A 168 -5.27 -31.12 -7.49
CA THR A 168 -6.44 -30.56 -6.80
C THR A 168 -6.67 -29.10 -7.13
N THR A 169 -5.61 -28.34 -7.42
CA THR A 169 -5.63 -26.91 -7.71
C THR A 169 -5.10 -26.64 -9.11
N ALA A 170 -5.91 -25.99 -9.96
CA ALA A 170 -5.58 -25.76 -11.38
C ALA A 170 -4.65 -24.55 -11.62
N SER A 171 -4.16 -23.88 -10.57
CA SER A 171 -3.30 -22.70 -10.69
C SER A 171 -2.06 -22.87 -9.84
N ALA A 172 -0.89 -22.72 -10.47
CA ALA A 172 0.38 -22.58 -9.77
C ALA A 172 0.42 -21.25 -9.02
N GLY A 173 0.92 -21.26 -7.77
CA GLY A 173 1.22 -20.04 -7.03
C GLY A 173 2.35 -19.25 -7.68
N ILE A 174 3.45 -19.96 -7.97
CA ILE A 174 4.65 -19.45 -8.64
C ILE A 174 4.47 -19.57 -10.15
N LYS A 175 4.88 -18.55 -10.90
CA LYS A 175 4.84 -18.51 -12.37
C LYS A 175 6.19 -18.15 -12.96
N THR A 176 6.42 -18.58 -14.21
CA THR A 176 7.57 -18.11 -14.99
C THR A 176 7.53 -16.58 -15.10
N GLY A 177 8.66 -15.94 -14.84
CA GLY A 177 8.81 -14.48 -14.79
C GLY A 177 8.64 -13.88 -13.38
N ASP A 178 8.12 -14.62 -12.39
CA ASP A 178 8.12 -14.16 -11.00
C ASP A 178 9.57 -14.04 -10.48
N LEU A 179 9.83 -13.07 -9.62
CA LEU A 179 11.14 -12.79 -9.03
C LEU A 179 11.24 -13.38 -7.63
N ILE A 180 12.41 -13.88 -7.26
CA ILE A 180 12.66 -14.46 -5.94
C ILE A 180 13.57 -13.54 -5.13
N LYS A 181 13.19 -13.26 -3.87
CA LYS A 181 14.01 -12.52 -2.90
C LYS A 181 13.99 -13.18 -1.54
N ASP A 182 15.12 -13.15 -0.84
CA ASP A 182 15.18 -13.55 0.57
C ASP A 182 14.74 -12.41 1.52
N SER A 183 14.94 -11.16 1.13
CA SER A 183 14.48 -9.97 1.85
C SER A 183 14.37 -8.79 0.89
N LEU A 184 13.38 -7.92 1.08
CA LEU A 184 13.27 -6.67 0.34
C LEU A 184 14.33 -5.65 0.80
N ASP A 185 14.56 -5.55 2.11
CA ASP A 185 15.45 -4.53 2.70
C ASP A 185 16.93 -4.92 2.72
N ASN A 186 17.23 -6.16 3.10
CA ASN A 186 18.61 -6.61 3.32
C ASN A 186 18.85 -8.02 2.78
N PRO A 187 18.92 -8.17 1.45
CA PRO A 187 19.15 -9.45 0.80
C PRO A 187 20.59 -9.95 1.02
N VAL A 188 20.72 -11.20 1.46
CA VAL A 188 21.99 -11.90 1.67
C VAL A 188 22.16 -13.04 0.67
N ILE A 189 21.10 -13.81 0.41
CA ILE A 189 21.15 -14.99 -0.48
C ILE A 189 21.05 -14.56 -1.95
N PHE A 190 20.10 -13.68 -2.26
CA PHE A 190 19.85 -13.17 -3.61
C PHE A 190 20.06 -11.65 -3.64
N GLN A 191 21.31 -11.21 -3.83
CA GLN A 191 21.62 -9.77 -3.94
C GLN A 191 20.86 -9.11 -5.08
N THR A 192 20.80 -9.77 -6.24
CA THR A 192 19.85 -9.48 -7.33
C THR A 192 18.67 -10.42 -7.24
N ALA A 193 17.48 -10.02 -7.69
CA ALA A 193 16.30 -10.89 -7.69
C ALA A 193 16.27 -11.75 -8.98
N PRO A 194 16.63 -13.06 -8.94
CA PRO A 194 16.51 -13.89 -10.12
C PRO A 194 15.04 -14.14 -10.47
N SER A 195 14.77 -14.25 -11.77
CA SER A 195 13.47 -14.61 -12.30
C SER A 195 13.31 -16.13 -12.41
N VAL A 196 12.10 -16.62 -12.17
CA VAL A 196 11.73 -18.01 -12.37
C VAL A 196 11.66 -18.28 -13.87
N THR A 197 12.50 -19.19 -14.35
CA THR A 197 12.60 -19.61 -15.76
C THR A 197 11.84 -20.90 -16.04
N GLY A 198 11.53 -21.68 -15.01
CA GLY A 198 10.80 -22.94 -15.14
C GLY A 198 10.48 -23.56 -13.79
N LEU A 199 9.58 -24.54 -13.79
CA LEU A 199 9.16 -25.30 -12.63
C LEU A 199 9.29 -26.79 -12.94
N GLY A 200 9.62 -27.59 -11.94
CA GLY A 200 9.79 -29.02 -12.13
C GLY A 200 9.99 -29.78 -10.83
N THR A 201 10.39 -31.04 -10.99
CA THR A 201 10.83 -31.90 -9.90
C THR A 201 12.29 -32.27 -10.11
N THR A 202 13.05 -32.35 -9.03
CA THR A 202 14.46 -32.79 -9.05
C THR A 202 14.73 -33.75 -7.91
N SER A 203 15.75 -34.59 -8.06
CA SER A 203 16.26 -35.42 -6.96
C SER A 203 17.15 -34.56 -6.07
N TYR A 204 16.87 -34.52 -4.78
CA TYR A 204 17.59 -33.69 -3.83
C TYR A 204 17.65 -34.35 -2.44
N ALA A 205 18.75 -34.15 -1.73
CA ALA A 205 18.99 -34.69 -0.39
C ALA A 205 18.57 -33.68 0.69
N ALA A 206 17.26 -33.47 0.88
CA ALA A 206 16.74 -32.45 1.81
C ALA A 206 16.88 -32.84 3.30
N TYR A 207 16.82 -34.12 3.64
CA TYR A 207 16.90 -34.56 5.04
C TYR A 207 18.24 -35.21 5.33
N ASN A 208 18.88 -34.78 6.42
CA ASN A 208 20.18 -35.28 6.84
C ASN A 208 20.05 -36.07 8.15
N TYR A 209 20.21 -37.38 8.10
CA TYR A 209 20.10 -38.26 9.26
C TYR A 209 21.48 -38.55 9.84
N ALA A 210 21.68 -38.26 11.13
CA ALA A 210 22.91 -38.60 11.81
C ALA A 210 23.03 -40.11 12.05
N VAL A 211 24.17 -40.68 11.68
CA VAL A 211 24.52 -42.10 11.84
C VAL A 211 25.89 -42.20 12.49
N SER A 212 26.13 -43.24 13.29
CA SER A 212 27.44 -43.45 13.93
C SER A 212 28.16 -44.61 13.28
N GLY A 213 29.46 -44.43 13.03
CA GLY A 213 30.27 -45.48 12.44
C GLY A 213 31.75 -45.17 12.43
N PHE A 214 32.49 -46.02 11.74
CA PHE A 214 33.92 -45.85 11.49
C PHE A 214 34.26 -46.22 10.04
N CYS A 215 35.44 -45.80 9.60
CA CYS A 215 35.90 -45.98 8.23
C CYS A 215 37.42 -46.17 8.23
N THR A 216 37.94 -46.76 7.16
CA THR A 216 39.39 -46.91 6.98
C THR A 216 39.82 -46.13 5.75
N ALA A 217 40.90 -45.36 5.85
CA ALA A 217 41.44 -44.59 4.73
C ALA A 217 41.70 -45.49 3.53
N SER A 218 41.35 -45.01 2.33
CA SER A 218 41.40 -45.73 1.04
C SER A 218 40.44 -46.92 0.90
N ASP A 219 39.65 -47.26 1.92
CA ASP A 219 38.48 -48.14 1.77
C ASP A 219 37.29 -47.30 1.26
N ASN A 220 36.32 -47.92 0.60
CA ASN A 220 35.09 -47.27 0.15
C ASN A 220 33.90 -47.68 1.00
N LYS A 221 34.10 -47.86 2.31
CA LYS A 221 33.07 -48.34 3.22
C LYS A 221 33.02 -47.53 4.49
N ILE A 222 31.80 -47.32 4.97
CA ILE A 222 31.55 -46.90 6.35
C ILE A 222 30.86 -48.07 7.05
N TYR A 223 31.43 -48.45 8.19
CA TYR A 223 30.95 -49.53 9.03
C TYR A 223 30.17 -48.92 10.19
N GLY A 224 28.95 -49.40 10.41
CA GLY A 224 28.13 -49.03 11.54
C GLY A 224 28.74 -49.57 12.83
N ASP A 225 28.87 -48.70 13.83
CA ASP A 225 29.36 -49.08 15.16
C ASP A 225 28.22 -49.51 16.11
N GLN A 226 26.98 -49.56 15.58
CA GLN A 226 25.74 -49.90 16.27
C GLN A 226 25.38 -48.95 17.44
N ARG A 227 25.98 -47.76 17.53
CA ARG A 227 25.69 -46.77 18.58
C ARG A 227 24.53 -45.85 18.22
N VAL A 228 24.44 -45.46 16.95
CA VAL A 228 23.35 -44.63 16.38
C VAL A 228 22.99 -45.20 15.02
N GLY A 229 21.69 -45.42 14.79
CA GLY A 229 21.11 -46.18 13.67
C GLY A 229 21.85 -46.03 12.35
N PHE A 230 22.16 -47.16 11.70
CA PHE A 230 23.05 -47.20 10.54
C PHE A 230 22.41 -47.77 9.27
N ILE A 231 21.41 -48.68 9.35
CA ILE A 231 20.81 -49.33 8.15
C ILE A 231 19.32 -49.68 8.32
N THR A 232 18.43 -48.72 8.58
CA THR A 232 16.98 -49.02 8.47
C THR A 232 16.25 -48.22 7.41
N ASP A 233 16.76 -47.05 7.03
CA ASP A 233 15.98 -46.09 6.24
C ASP A 233 16.76 -45.46 5.06
N PHE A 234 17.89 -46.04 4.65
CA PHE A 234 18.74 -45.51 3.55
C PHE A 234 18.70 -46.38 2.31
N ASN A 235 18.85 -45.75 1.14
CA ASN A 235 18.81 -46.39 -0.16
C ASN A 235 20.14 -46.21 -0.93
N ILE A 236 20.36 -47.09 -1.91
CA ILE A 236 21.41 -46.87 -2.90
C ILE A 236 21.10 -45.58 -3.67
N GLY A 237 22.07 -44.68 -3.75
CA GLY A 237 21.94 -43.36 -4.35
C GLY A 237 21.89 -42.21 -3.34
N ASP A 238 21.62 -42.48 -2.06
CA ASP A 238 21.64 -41.44 -1.01
C ASP A 238 23.05 -40.86 -0.84
N GLU A 239 23.12 -39.56 -0.53
CA GLU A 239 24.38 -38.85 -0.31
C GLU A 239 24.87 -39.07 1.12
N ILE A 240 26.19 -39.09 1.31
CA ILE A 240 26.79 -39.22 2.63
C ILE A 240 27.81 -38.12 2.89
N TYR A 241 27.72 -37.57 4.09
CA TYR A 241 28.52 -36.46 4.58
C TYR A 241 29.13 -36.83 5.93
N ASP A 242 30.23 -36.19 6.30
CA ASP A 242 30.88 -36.32 7.61
C ASP A 242 30.69 -35.06 8.47
N ASN A 243 29.81 -34.15 8.02
CA ASN A 243 29.35 -32.93 8.69
C ASN A 243 27.81 -32.78 8.54
N SER A 244 27.15 -32.19 9.54
CA SER A 244 25.70 -31.95 9.58
C SER A 244 25.22 -30.98 8.51
N ASP A 245 26.08 -30.09 8.03
CA ASP A 245 25.72 -29.03 7.08
C ASP A 245 25.78 -29.50 5.61
N ARG A 246 25.72 -30.83 5.38
CA ARG A 246 25.82 -31.46 4.05
C ARG A 246 27.14 -31.12 3.34
N THR A 247 28.24 -31.03 4.09
CA THR A 247 29.59 -30.72 3.60
C THR A 247 30.60 -31.78 4.01
N SER A 248 31.88 -31.59 3.63
CA SER A 248 32.99 -32.46 4.00
C SER A 248 33.89 -31.83 5.07
N ASP A 249 34.13 -32.54 6.17
CA ASP A 249 35.15 -32.29 7.19
C ASP A 249 36.51 -32.96 6.84
N GLY A 250 36.61 -33.57 5.65
CA GLY A 250 37.84 -34.17 5.13
C GLY A 250 38.01 -35.67 5.39
N PHE A 251 36.98 -36.37 5.88
CA PHE A 251 36.93 -37.84 5.95
C PHE A 251 36.28 -38.41 4.70
N ILE A 252 35.14 -37.86 4.29
CA ILE A 252 34.40 -38.30 3.09
C ILE A 252 34.55 -37.24 1.99
N PRO A 253 34.94 -37.59 0.75
CA PRO A 253 34.93 -36.65 -0.35
C PRO A 253 33.53 -36.07 -0.61
N THR A 254 33.44 -34.78 -0.94
CA THR A 254 32.17 -34.15 -1.35
C THR A 254 31.54 -34.87 -2.54
N GLY A 255 30.21 -35.06 -2.52
CA GLY A 255 29.46 -35.74 -3.59
C GLY A 255 29.55 -37.28 -3.54
N THR A 256 29.93 -37.85 -2.39
CA THR A 256 29.94 -39.30 -2.21
C THR A 256 28.53 -39.84 -1.96
N THR A 257 28.21 -40.95 -2.61
CA THR A 257 26.89 -41.60 -2.57
C THR A 257 27.01 -43.06 -2.15
N ILE A 258 25.94 -43.60 -1.59
CA ILE A 258 25.84 -45.01 -1.25
C ILE A 258 25.61 -45.83 -2.52
N THR A 259 26.44 -46.84 -2.75
CA THR A 259 26.40 -47.74 -3.92
C THR A 259 25.98 -49.17 -3.58
N GLY A 260 25.93 -49.52 -2.30
CA GLY A 260 25.50 -50.84 -1.85
C GLY A 260 25.56 -50.99 -0.35
N PHE A 261 24.93 -52.04 0.16
CA PHE A 261 24.96 -52.42 1.58
C PHE A 261 25.50 -53.83 1.73
N GLY A 262 26.12 -54.12 2.86
CA GLY A 262 26.60 -55.46 3.17
C GLY A 262 26.97 -55.62 4.62
N THR A 263 27.43 -56.82 4.96
CA THR A 263 27.92 -57.17 6.29
C THR A 263 29.36 -57.62 6.20
N ALA A 264 30.22 -57.15 7.10
CA ALA A 264 31.60 -57.60 7.26
C ALA A 264 31.78 -58.20 8.65
N VAL A 265 32.58 -59.25 8.76
CA VAL A 265 32.96 -59.82 10.06
C VAL A 265 34.25 -59.15 10.51
N GLY A 266 34.18 -58.40 11.59
CA GLY A 266 35.36 -57.92 12.31
C GLY A 266 35.66 -58.77 13.54
N ILE A 267 36.87 -58.64 14.07
CA ILE A 267 37.28 -59.29 15.30
C ILE A 267 37.50 -58.20 16.33
N THR A 268 36.73 -58.21 17.42
CA THR A 268 36.97 -57.34 18.57
C THR A 268 37.44 -58.14 19.77
N SER A 269 38.11 -57.47 20.70
CA SER A 269 38.61 -58.09 21.92
C SER A 269 37.64 -57.82 23.07
N TYR A 270 37.23 -58.88 23.76
CA TYR A 270 36.37 -58.79 24.94
C TYR A 270 37.12 -59.35 26.15
N VAL A 271 37.04 -58.64 27.27
CA VAL A 271 37.61 -59.09 28.54
C VAL A 271 36.56 -59.93 29.25
N GLN A 272 36.82 -61.23 29.40
CA GLN A 272 35.93 -62.09 30.17
C GLN A 272 35.95 -61.71 31.66
N SER A 273 34.96 -62.16 32.42
CA SER A 273 34.88 -61.90 33.86
C SER A 273 36.08 -62.42 34.67
N ASN A 274 36.93 -63.26 34.07
CA ASN A 274 38.17 -63.78 34.64
C ASN A 274 39.42 -62.94 34.27
N GLY A 275 39.25 -61.81 33.57
CA GLY A 275 40.32 -60.92 33.15
C GLY A 275 41.09 -61.35 31.89
N ILE A 276 40.69 -62.45 31.24
CA ILE A 276 41.31 -62.90 29.98
C ILE A 276 40.69 -62.13 28.82
N THR A 277 41.52 -61.50 28.00
CA THR A 277 41.08 -60.89 26.74
C THR A 277 40.95 -61.98 25.68
N THR A 278 39.75 -62.18 25.15
CA THR A 278 39.45 -63.15 24.08
C THR A 278 38.92 -62.41 22.85
N ALA A 279 39.29 -62.88 21.66
CA ALA A 279 38.75 -62.39 20.42
C ALA A 279 37.33 -62.94 20.20
N ILE A 280 36.39 -62.07 19.85
CA ILE A 280 35.05 -62.44 19.40
C ILE A 280 34.81 -61.87 18.00
N GLU A 281 34.07 -62.62 17.19
CA GLU A 281 33.59 -62.14 15.89
C GLU A 281 32.39 -61.23 16.11
N VAL A 282 32.43 -60.05 15.49
CA VAL A 282 31.32 -59.09 15.46
C VAL A 282 31.00 -58.84 14.00
N VAL A 283 29.71 -58.94 13.66
CA VAL A 283 29.21 -58.62 12.34
C VAL A 283 28.90 -57.12 12.31
N PHE A 284 29.62 -56.39 11.47
CA PHE A 284 29.40 -54.98 11.19
C PHE A 284 28.62 -54.83 9.89
N ASP A 285 27.55 -54.06 9.99
CA ASP A 285 26.79 -53.53 8.89
C ASP A 285 27.61 -52.42 8.19
N PHE A 286 27.71 -52.42 6.87
CA PHE A 286 28.43 -51.38 6.13
C PHE A 286 27.67 -50.85 4.92
N ALA A 287 27.87 -49.56 4.63
CA ALA A 287 27.49 -48.93 3.39
C ALA A 287 28.74 -48.80 2.50
N THR A 288 28.62 -49.24 1.24
CA THR A 288 29.64 -49.06 0.21
C THR A 288 29.45 -47.70 -0.45
N LEU A 289 30.53 -46.97 -0.64
CA LEU A 289 30.57 -45.61 -1.14
C LEU A 289 31.08 -45.56 -2.57
N SER A 290 30.60 -44.58 -3.33
CA SER A 290 31.06 -44.32 -4.69
C SER A 290 32.50 -43.83 -4.75
N ASN A 291 32.97 -43.15 -3.71
CA ASN A 291 34.34 -42.69 -3.55
C ASN A 291 35.01 -43.35 -2.32
N PRO A 292 36.32 -43.62 -2.37
CA PRO A 292 37.07 -44.03 -1.18
C PRO A 292 37.10 -42.93 -0.12
N VAL A 293 37.12 -43.34 1.14
CA VAL A 293 37.25 -42.47 2.30
C VAL A 293 38.69 -41.95 2.40
N VAL A 294 38.85 -40.67 2.73
CA VAL A 294 40.14 -39.96 2.78
C VAL A 294 40.93 -40.29 4.04
N SER A 295 40.24 -40.45 5.17
CA SER A 295 40.87 -40.66 6.48
C SER A 295 40.20 -41.78 7.28
N SER A 296 40.94 -42.39 8.19
CA SER A 296 40.43 -43.45 9.07
C SER A 296 39.77 -42.85 10.32
N VAL A 297 38.72 -43.51 10.79
CA VAL A 297 38.09 -43.29 12.10
C VAL A 297 38.31 -44.55 12.93
N ASP A 298 38.70 -44.37 14.19
CA ASP A 298 38.91 -45.48 15.11
C ASP A 298 37.57 -46.18 15.45
N PRO A 299 37.44 -47.50 15.26
CA PRO A 299 36.21 -48.24 15.57
C PRO A 299 35.80 -48.19 17.06
N GLU A 300 36.72 -47.95 17.99
CA GLU A 300 36.41 -47.80 19.41
C GLU A 300 35.90 -46.39 19.76
N ILE A 301 36.23 -45.38 18.95
CA ILE A 301 35.79 -43.99 19.17
C ILE A 301 34.50 -43.72 18.39
N GLY A 302 34.44 -44.16 17.13
CA GLY A 302 33.34 -43.84 16.21
C GLY A 302 33.31 -42.36 15.81
N ARG A 303 32.52 -42.03 14.78
CA ARG A 303 32.24 -40.67 14.32
C ARG A 303 30.80 -40.58 13.84
N ASN A 304 30.21 -39.40 14.00
CA ASN A 304 28.94 -39.07 13.37
C ASN A 304 29.18 -38.78 11.88
N PHE A 305 28.54 -39.58 11.05
CA PHE A 305 28.30 -39.29 9.64
C PHE A 305 26.85 -38.85 9.49
N HIS A 306 26.51 -38.30 8.33
CA HIS A 306 25.16 -37.88 8.05
C HIS A 306 24.75 -38.35 6.65
N VAL A 307 23.58 -38.96 6.56
CA VAL A 307 23.04 -39.48 5.29
C VAL A 307 21.95 -38.54 4.80
N GLY A 308 22.20 -37.94 3.65
CA GLY A 308 21.26 -37.14 2.89
C GLY A 308 20.33 -38.04 2.08
N VAL A 309 19.09 -38.23 2.53
CA VAL A 309 18.12 -39.08 1.83
C VAL A 309 17.66 -38.38 0.56
N VAL A 310 18.05 -38.93 -0.59
CA VAL A 310 17.73 -38.39 -1.90
C VAL A 310 16.30 -38.77 -2.24
N SER A 311 15.44 -37.77 -2.36
CA SER A 311 14.05 -37.93 -2.78
C SER A 311 13.69 -36.93 -3.86
N THR A 312 12.54 -37.10 -4.48
CA THR A 312 12.05 -36.17 -5.49
C THR A 312 11.37 -34.99 -4.80
N TYR A 313 11.87 -33.78 -5.03
CA TYR A 313 11.32 -32.53 -4.52
C TYR A 313 10.93 -31.60 -5.67
N TYR A 314 9.99 -30.70 -5.40
CA TYR A 314 9.63 -29.63 -6.31
C TYR A 314 10.71 -28.55 -6.30
N PHE A 315 10.95 -27.93 -7.46
CA PHE A 315 11.90 -26.83 -7.55
C PHE A 315 11.48 -25.78 -8.57
N ALA A 316 11.98 -24.57 -8.36
CA ALA A 316 11.95 -23.49 -9.35
C ALA A 316 13.36 -23.29 -9.94
N SER A 317 13.44 -23.26 -11.28
CA SER A 317 14.64 -22.90 -12.01
C SER A 317 14.76 -21.38 -12.07
N LEU A 318 15.91 -20.83 -11.74
CA LEU A 318 16.18 -19.41 -11.60
C LEU A 318 17.14 -18.92 -12.68
N SER A 319 16.97 -17.67 -13.11
CA SER A 319 17.84 -17.04 -14.13
C SER A 319 19.28 -16.79 -13.65
N ALA A 320 19.48 -16.74 -12.33
CA ALA A 320 20.79 -16.64 -11.69
C ALA A 320 20.85 -17.50 -10.42
N ALA A 321 22.03 -18.05 -10.14
CA ALA A 321 22.30 -18.80 -8.91
C ALA A 321 22.45 -17.84 -7.71
N PRO A 322 22.12 -18.27 -6.48
CA PRO A 322 22.33 -17.46 -5.28
C PRO A 322 23.82 -17.23 -5.02
N VAL A 323 24.15 -16.14 -4.33
CA VAL A 323 25.53 -15.81 -3.95
C VAL A 323 25.94 -16.42 -2.61
N ALA A 324 24.96 -16.81 -1.79
CA ALA A 324 25.16 -17.47 -0.50
C ALA A 324 24.19 -18.64 -0.35
N THR A 325 24.48 -19.56 0.57
CA THR A 325 23.60 -20.70 0.85
C THR A 325 22.44 -20.28 1.75
N GLY A 326 21.22 -20.63 1.37
CA GLY A 326 20.05 -20.61 2.24
C GLY A 326 19.51 -22.03 2.39
N ILE A 327 19.62 -22.63 3.57
CA ILE A 327 19.03 -23.94 3.88
C ILE A 327 17.81 -23.69 4.75
N GLN A 328 16.69 -24.33 4.44
CA GLN A 328 15.39 -24.19 5.13
C GLN A 328 15.02 -22.71 5.37
N SER A 329 15.24 -21.89 4.34
CA SER A 329 15.07 -20.44 4.38
C SER A 329 13.75 -20.05 3.71
N SER A 330 13.19 -18.91 4.13
CA SER A 330 12.00 -18.34 3.53
C SER A 330 12.35 -17.39 2.39
N PHE A 331 11.49 -17.32 1.37
CA PHE A 331 11.67 -16.46 0.20
C PHE A 331 10.36 -15.80 -0.21
N LEU A 332 10.44 -14.54 -0.62
CA LEU A 332 9.36 -13.77 -1.20
C LEU A 332 9.31 -14.01 -2.70
N VAL A 333 8.11 -14.18 -3.23
CA VAL A 333 7.85 -14.26 -4.67
C VAL A 333 7.14 -12.98 -5.10
N ILE A 334 7.81 -12.21 -5.94
CA ILE A 334 7.34 -10.92 -6.44
C ILE A 334 6.93 -11.11 -7.89
N ARG A 335 5.67 -10.79 -8.21
CA ARG A 335 5.20 -10.80 -9.60
C ARG A 335 5.39 -9.41 -10.20
N PRO A 336 6.25 -9.24 -11.22
CA PRO A 336 6.42 -7.95 -11.86
C PRO A 336 5.16 -7.57 -12.66
N GLY A 337 4.88 -6.27 -12.75
CA GLY A 337 3.82 -5.74 -13.59
C GLY A 337 4.12 -5.91 -15.08
N ASP A 338 3.07 -5.93 -15.91
CA ASP A 338 3.21 -5.91 -17.37
C ASP A 338 3.59 -4.52 -17.86
N ILE A 339 4.81 -4.40 -18.39
CA ILE A 339 5.38 -3.15 -18.90
C ILE A 339 5.45 -3.05 -20.42
N SER A 340 4.97 -4.08 -21.13
CA SER A 340 5.17 -4.22 -22.57
C SER A 340 4.46 -3.12 -23.38
N ASP A 341 3.37 -2.57 -22.84
CA ASP A 341 2.54 -1.51 -23.43
C ASP A 341 2.52 -0.21 -22.61
N ILE A 342 3.45 -0.04 -21.66
CA ILE A 342 3.53 1.23 -20.92
C ILE A 342 4.04 2.33 -21.87
N GLU A 343 3.10 3.11 -22.40
CA GLU A 343 3.36 4.44 -22.97
C GLU A 343 3.42 5.44 -21.83
N PHE A 344 4.58 5.47 -21.16
CA PHE A 344 4.85 6.46 -20.14
C PHE A 344 5.32 7.75 -20.81
N ASP A 345 4.55 8.82 -20.61
CA ASP A 345 4.97 10.15 -21.02
C ASP A 345 6.07 10.66 -20.07
N SER A 346 7.31 10.49 -20.50
CA SER A 346 8.50 10.90 -19.73
C SER A 346 8.56 12.39 -19.43
N SER A 347 7.72 13.21 -20.07
CA SER A 347 7.65 14.65 -19.83
C SER A 347 6.75 15.05 -18.66
N LYS A 348 5.96 14.12 -18.11
CA LYS A 348 5.08 14.40 -16.96
C LYS A 348 5.87 14.58 -15.68
N ASN A 349 5.47 15.60 -14.91
CA ASN A 349 6.07 15.90 -13.61
C ASN A 349 5.57 14.89 -12.55
N PRO A 350 6.46 14.24 -11.79
CA PRO A 350 6.07 13.33 -10.71
C PRO A 350 5.38 14.01 -9.52
N ILE A 351 5.58 15.31 -9.34
CA ILE A 351 5.12 16.06 -8.17
C ILE A 351 3.82 16.82 -8.45
N ASP A 352 3.59 17.25 -9.70
CA ASP A 352 2.56 18.25 -10.03
C ASP A 352 1.72 17.87 -11.25
N PRO A 353 0.39 18.09 -11.27
CA PRO A 353 -0.44 18.69 -10.21
C PRO A 353 -0.75 17.73 -9.06
N VAL A 354 -0.93 18.28 -7.87
CA VAL A 354 -1.35 17.58 -6.65
C VAL A 354 -2.87 17.40 -6.65
N GLU A 355 -3.34 16.18 -6.40
CA GLU A 355 -4.75 15.94 -6.11
C GLU A 355 -5.03 16.14 -4.62
N ILE A 356 -6.03 16.97 -4.32
CA ILE A 356 -6.46 17.30 -2.97
C ILE A 356 -7.89 16.80 -2.76
N GLY A 357 -8.15 16.16 -1.62
CA GLY A 357 -9.49 15.67 -1.28
C GLY A 357 -9.62 15.28 0.18
N ILE A 358 -10.72 14.59 0.52
CA ILE A 358 -10.96 14.04 1.87
C ILE A 358 -10.72 12.52 1.85
N ALA A 359 -9.92 12.06 2.82
CA ALA A 359 -9.53 10.67 3.02
C ALA A 359 -10.68 9.88 3.69
N GLU A 360 -11.66 9.48 2.89
CA GLU A 360 -12.80 8.66 3.29
C GLU A 360 -13.06 7.58 2.24
N GLY A 361 -13.56 6.41 2.68
CA GLY A 361 -13.87 5.29 1.78
C GLY A 361 -12.63 4.85 0.98
N GLY A 362 -12.77 4.76 -0.35
CA GLY A 362 -11.67 4.37 -1.24
C GLY A 362 -10.54 5.40 -1.38
N ASN A 363 -10.59 6.51 -0.64
CA ASN A 363 -9.52 7.51 -0.59
C ASN A 363 -8.67 7.42 0.69
N ILE A 364 -8.97 6.47 1.58
CA ILE A 364 -8.13 6.16 2.74
C ILE A 364 -6.76 5.66 2.26
N GLY A 365 -5.68 6.08 2.92
CA GLY A 365 -4.31 5.71 2.58
C GLY A 365 -3.68 6.55 1.45
N LYS A 366 -4.48 7.32 0.70
CA LYS A 366 -3.98 8.11 -0.43
C LYS A 366 -3.17 9.32 0.00
N GLY A 367 -2.20 9.67 -0.84
CA GLY A 367 -1.48 10.95 -0.78
C GLY A 367 -0.17 10.90 -0.02
N HIS A 368 0.74 11.83 -0.31
CA HIS A 368 2.00 12.00 0.42
C HIS A 368 1.79 12.71 1.77
N GLN A 369 0.69 13.44 1.94
CA GLN A 369 0.38 14.17 3.17
C GLN A 369 -1.10 14.04 3.52
N VAL A 370 -1.40 14.03 4.81
CA VAL A 370 -2.75 14.08 5.37
C VAL A 370 -2.79 15.06 6.53
N ASP A 371 -3.77 15.96 6.54
CA ASP A 371 -3.98 16.95 7.60
C ASP A 371 -5.40 16.91 8.14
N LEU A 372 -5.55 17.14 9.44
CA LEU A 372 -6.86 17.35 10.05
C LEU A 372 -7.29 18.81 9.85
N ILE A 373 -8.43 19.01 9.20
CA ILE A 373 -8.96 20.35 8.88
C ILE A 373 -10.36 20.55 9.46
N ASN A 374 -10.74 21.82 9.66
CA ASN A 374 -12.08 22.26 10.04
C ASN A 374 -12.48 23.62 9.40
N ASN A 375 -11.89 23.94 8.24
CA ASN A 375 -12.02 25.21 7.52
C ASN A 375 -13.46 25.55 7.05
N GLY A 376 -14.34 24.56 6.94
CA GLY A 376 -15.71 24.75 6.45
C GLY A 376 -15.84 24.83 4.94
N ASP A 377 -14.78 24.53 4.20
CA ASP A 377 -14.74 24.51 2.75
C ASP A 377 -15.52 23.31 2.18
N PRO A 378 -15.96 23.36 0.91
CA PRO A 378 -16.80 22.31 0.33
C PRO A 378 -16.06 20.97 0.22
N LYS A 379 -16.82 19.89 0.37
CA LYS A 379 -16.34 18.52 0.18
C LYS A 379 -16.26 18.18 -1.29
N ILE A 380 -15.11 18.45 -1.89
CA ILE A 380 -14.78 18.17 -3.30
C ILE A 380 -13.40 17.52 -3.40
N THR A 381 -13.12 16.91 -4.56
CA THR A 381 -11.77 16.49 -4.94
C THR A 381 -11.37 17.29 -6.17
N THR A 382 -10.18 17.87 -6.16
CA THR A 382 -9.66 18.71 -7.25
C THR A 382 -8.16 18.54 -7.41
N GLN A 383 -7.64 18.99 -8.53
CA GLN A 383 -6.20 19.13 -8.75
C GLN A 383 -5.78 20.58 -8.50
N TRP A 384 -4.55 20.75 -8.05
CA TRP A 384 -3.92 22.03 -7.75
C TRP A 384 -2.44 21.95 -8.09
N SER A 385 -1.90 23.01 -8.69
CA SER A 385 -0.46 23.10 -8.91
C SER A 385 0.20 23.73 -7.70
N GLU A 386 0.86 22.91 -6.87
CA GLU A 386 1.53 23.37 -5.65
C GLU A 386 2.80 24.18 -5.96
N ILE A 387 3.41 23.91 -7.12
CA ILE A 387 4.68 24.53 -7.52
C ILE A 387 4.46 25.94 -8.09
N THR A 388 3.30 26.19 -8.69
CA THR A 388 2.92 27.54 -9.08
C THR A 388 2.37 28.28 -7.87
N ASP A 389 2.61 29.59 -7.74
CA ASP A 389 2.06 30.44 -6.67
C ASP A 389 0.50 30.60 -6.76
N GLU A 390 -0.19 29.64 -7.36
CA GLU A 390 -1.65 29.59 -7.42
C GLU A 390 -2.24 29.28 -6.04
N PRO A 391 -3.28 30.00 -5.62
CA PRO A 391 -3.90 29.76 -4.32
C PRO A 391 -4.51 28.36 -4.26
N GLU A 392 -4.30 27.68 -3.14
CA GLU A 392 -4.88 26.37 -2.89
C GLU A 392 -6.42 26.44 -3.02
N PRO A 393 -7.05 25.56 -3.81
CA PRO A 393 -8.50 25.55 -3.96
C PRO A 393 -9.21 25.21 -2.65
N ALA A 394 -10.40 25.79 -2.47
CA ALA A 394 -11.22 25.58 -1.28
C ALA A 394 -11.72 24.13 -1.20
N VAL A 395 -11.00 23.30 -0.45
CA VAL A 395 -11.31 21.89 -0.21
C VAL A 395 -11.43 21.66 1.28
N GLY A 396 -12.58 21.12 1.71
CA GLY A 396 -12.89 20.86 3.11
C GLY A 396 -13.85 19.70 3.34
N ALA A 397 -14.33 19.55 4.56
CA ALA A 397 -15.33 18.52 4.91
C ALA A 397 -16.78 19.07 4.88
N GLY A 398 -16.97 20.32 4.45
CA GLY A 398 -18.22 21.06 4.53
C GLY A 398 -18.41 21.78 5.87
N ARG A 399 -19.58 22.39 6.06
CA ARG A 399 -19.92 23.15 7.27
C ARG A 399 -21.41 23.06 7.59
N VAL A 400 -21.75 23.45 8.82
CA VAL A 400 -23.11 23.85 9.20
C VAL A 400 -23.20 25.37 9.29
N GLU A 401 -24.35 25.90 8.90
CA GLU A 401 -24.67 27.32 8.95
C GLU A 401 -25.87 27.54 9.89
N TYR A 402 -25.80 28.56 10.72
CA TYR A 402 -26.87 28.92 11.65
C TYR A 402 -26.85 30.41 11.95
N TYR A 403 -27.93 30.89 12.57
CA TYR A 403 -28.06 32.25 13.05
C TYR A 403 -28.15 32.22 14.58
N ILE A 404 -27.43 33.12 15.24
CA ILE A 404 -27.61 33.32 16.68
C ILE A 404 -28.97 33.98 16.93
N GLY A 405 -29.39 34.87 16.04
CA GLY A 405 -30.60 35.65 16.17
C GLY A 405 -30.53 36.76 17.23
N ASP A 406 -31.52 37.63 17.21
CA ASP A 406 -31.65 38.79 18.09
C ASP A 406 -33.03 38.84 18.79
N LEU A 407 -33.28 39.90 19.55
CA LEU A 407 -34.52 40.15 20.28
C LEU A 407 -35.51 41.06 19.50
N GLN A 408 -35.31 41.26 18.20
CA GLN A 408 -36.04 42.24 17.42
C GLN A 408 -36.68 41.58 16.19
N TRP A 409 -38.01 41.50 16.18
CA TRP A 409 -38.74 41.00 15.02
C TRP A 409 -39.11 42.15 14.09
N PRO A 410 -38.81 42.05 12.78
CA PRO A 410 -39.15 43.08 11.83
C PRO A 410 -40.67 43.23 11.74
N THR A 411 -41.14 44.46 11.71
CA THR A 411 -42.55 44.82 11.54
C THR A 411 -42.73 45.71 10.33
N ILE A 412 -43.95 45.73 9.81
CA ILE A 412 -44.42 46.67 8.81
C ILE A 412 -45.69 47.34 9.32
N SER A 413 -45.78 48.65 9.16
CA SER A 413 -46.97 49.45 9.46
C SER A 413 -47.54 49.96 8.15
N VAL A 414 -48.81 49.66 7.86
CA VAL A 414 -49.52 50.12 6.66
C VAL A 414 -50.73 50.94 7.08
N LYS A 415 -51.01 52.04 6.37
CA LYS A 415 -52.23 52.82 6.53
C LYS A 415 -53.33 52.25 5.63
N ASP A 416 -54.52 52.05 6.17
CA ASP A 416 -55.70 51.72 5.35
C ASP A 416 -56.34 52.97 4.73
N GLY A 417 -57.45 52.78 4.02
CA GLY A 417 -58.17 53.85 3.31
C GLY A 417 -58.82 54.90 4.22
N ASP A 418 -59.00 54.58 5.51
CA ASP A 418 -59.58 55.47 6.52
C ASP A 418 -58.47 56.20 7.31
N GLY A 419 -57.20 55.86 7.07
CA GLY A 419 -56.02 56.48 7.66
C GLY A 419 -55.51 55.77 8.91
N ASP A 420 -56.12 54.64 9.30
CA ASP A 420 -55.73 53.86 10.47
C ASP A 420 -54.44 53.07 10.17
N VAL A 421 -53.51 53.10 11.12
CA VAL A 421 -52.21 52.42 11.00
C VAL A 421 -52.32 51.03 11.59
N THR A 422 -52.19 50.01 10.74
CA THR A 422 -52.07 48.61 11.19
C THR A 422 -50.60 48.18 11.14
N THR A 423 -50.05 47.74 12.27
CA THR A 423 -48.69 47.19 12.35
C THR A 423 -48.75 45.67 12.50
N THR A 424 -48.08 44.96 11.59
CA THR A 424 -47.96 43.50 11.62
C THR A 424 -46.49 43.07 11.55
N HIS A 425 -46.21 41.84 11.98
CA HIS A 425 -44.89 41.23 11.75
C HIS A 425 -44.62 41.06 10.27
N ALA A 426 -43.36 41.22 9.88
CA ALA A 426 -42.91 41.04 8.52
C ALA A 426 -42.29 39.64 8.34
N THR A 427 -42.55 39.00 7.20
CA THR A 427 -42.08 37.63 6.91
C THR A 427 -40.87 37.63 5.99
N LEU A 428 -40.06 36.56 6.03
CA LEU A 428 -38.91 36.39 5.13
C LEU A 428 -39.30 36.60 3.66
N GLY A 429 -38.51 37.38 2.92
CA GLY A 429 -38.74 37.74 1.52
C GLY A 429 -39.76 38.86 1.30
N GLN A 430 -40.43 39.35 2.35
CA GLN A 430 -41.37 40.46 2.22
C GLN A 430 -40.63 41.73 1.82
N ARG A 431 -41.15 42.42 0.79
CA ARG A 431 -40.60 43.66 0.25
C ARG A 431 -41.50 44.83 0.54
N VAL A 432 -40.90 45.99 0.79
CA VAL A 432 -41.61 47.27 0.91
C VAL A 432 -40.82 48.37 0.24
N ILE A 433 -41.54 49.28 -0.39
CA ILE A 433 -40.99 50.45 -1.08
C ILE A 433 -41.39 51.66 -0.24
N ILE A 434 -40.41 52.46 0.17
CA ILE A 434 -40.60 53.64 1.01
C ILE A 434 -40.08 54.86 0.25
N SER A 435 -40.95 55.83 -0.03
CA SER A 435 -40.59 57.13 -0.62
C SER A 435 -39.81 57.99 0.37
N VAL A 436 -38.70 58.59 -0.08
CA VAL A 436 -37.87 59.47 0.75
C VAL A 436 -38.58 60.81 0.97
N GLY A 437 -39.04 61.07 2.20
CA GLY A 437 -39.64 62.37 2.58
C GLY A 437 -41.18 62.41 2.69
N SER A 438 -41.89 61.33 2.36
CA SER A 438 -43.35 61.24 2.57
C SER A 438 -43.71 60.95 4.03
N THR A 439 -44.71 61.65 4.57
CA THR A 439 -45.31 61.41 5.91
C THR A 439 -46.50 60.43 5.86
N THR A 440 -46.79 59.89 4.67
CA THR A 440 -47.94 59.03 4.38
C THR A 440 -47.51 57.85 3.53
N GLY A 441 -47.22 56.72 4.18
CA GLY A 441 -46.81 55.48 3.51
C GLY A 441 -46.50 54.37 4.50
N ALA A 442 -46.24 53.16 3.98
CA ALA A 442 -45.86 52.02 4.81
C ALA A 442 -44.52 52.28 5.51
N ALA A 443 -44.44 52.01 6.81
CA ALA A 443 -43.22 52.18 7.61
C ALA A 443 -42.66 50.82 8.02
N ILE A 444 -41.34 50.67 8.00
CA ILE A 444 -40.66 49.51 8.59
C ILE A 444 -40.28 49.79 10.04
N GLY A 445 -40.30 48.76 10.86
CA GLY A 445 -39.90 48.86 12.25
C GLY A 445 -39.43 47.52 12.81
N TYR A 446 -39.24 47.50 14.12
CA TYR A 446 -38.93 46.31 14.88
C TYR A 446 -39.74 46.31 16.18
N THR A 447 -40.13 45.14 16.65
CA THR A 447 -40.75 44.95 17.96
C THR A 447 -39.98 43.93 18.79
N GLY A 448 -40.04 44.04 20.11
CA GLY A 448 -39.49 43.05 21.05
C GLY A 448 -40.38 41.82 21.28
N THR A 449 -41.50 41.72 20.55
CA THR A 449 -42.47 40.63 20.69
C THR A 449 -42.49 39.73 19.45
N PRO A 450 -42.42 38.40 19.60
CA PRO A 450 -42.49 37.49 18.47
C PRO A 450 -43.89 37.49 17.83
N PRO A 451 -44.06 36.96 16.60
CA PRO A 451 -45.36 36.83 15.93
C PRO A 451 -46.44 36.11 16.74
N ALA A 452 -46.04 35.21 17.64
CA ALA A 452 -46.94 34.50 18.55
C ALA A 452 -47.47 35.37 19.73
N GLY A 453 -47.05 36.64 19.82
CA GLY A 453 -47.56 37.61 20.80
C GLY A 453 -46.56 37.91 21.93
N SER A 454 -46.15 36.91 22.70
CA SER A 454 -45.18 37.05 23.80
C SER A 454 -43.99 36.12 23.61
N ILE A 455 -42.81 36.55 24.07
CA ILE A 455 -41.63 35.67 24.13
C ILE A 455 -42.00 34.45 24.99
N PRO A 456 -41.78 33.20 24.51
CA PRO A 456 -42.05 32.01 25.30
C PRO A 456 -41.32 32.03 26.64
N GLY A 457 -42.00 31.65 27.72
CA GLY A 457 -41.44 31.68 29.08
C GLY A 457 -40.32 30.64 29.32
N ASP A 458 -40.20 29.65 28.43
CA ASP A 458 -39.27 28.52 28.49
C ASP A 458 -37.99 28.73 27.66
N CYS A 459 -37.73 29.95 27.16
CA CYS A 459 -36.53 30.23 26.36
C CYS A 459 -35.20 29.93 27.09
N GLY A 460 -35.18 29.95 28.43
CA GLY A 460 -34.02 29.54 29.22
C GLY A 460 -33.63 28.06 29.04
N THR A 461 -34.60 27.20 28.69
CA THR A 461 -34.34 25.78 28.36
C THR A 461 -33.57 25.66 27.03
N TYR A 462 -33.90 26.49 26.04
CA TYR A 462 -33.20 26.51 24.75
C TYR A 462 -31.79 27.09 24.86
N ASP A 463 -31.61 28.14 25.67
CA ASP A 463 -30.27 28.68 25.96
C ASP A 463 -29.39 27.64 26.69
N SER A 464 -29.97 26.91 27.66
CA SER A 464 -29.27 25.81 28.35
C SER A 464 -28.93 24.66 27.40
N ALA A 465 -29.80 24.34 26.45
CA ALA A 465 -29.56 23.33 25.43
C ALA A 465 -28.40 23.71 24.50
N ILE A 466 -28.29 24.99 24.11
CA ILE A 466 -27.16 25.51 23.34
C ILE A 466 -25.86 25.37 24.13
N THR A 467 -25.82 25.85 25.38
CA THR A 467 -24.62 25.72 26.23
C THR A 467 -24.20 24.26 26.41
N THR A 468 -25.17 23.36 26.58
CA THR A 468 -24.91 21.91 26.67
C THR A 468 -24.32 21.37 25.37
N ALA A 469 -24.93 21.69 24.22
CA ALA A 469 -24.44 21.23 22.91
C ALA A 469 -23.03 21.75 22.60
N GLU A 470 -22.74 23.03 22.90
CA GLU A 470 -21.41 23.63 22.74
C GLU A 470 -20.37 22.97 23.67
N SER A 471 -20.74 22.70 24.93
CA SER A 471 -19.86 22.00 25.88
C SER A 471 -19.57 20.56 25.44
N GLU A 472 -20.58 19.82 24.98
CA GLU A 472 -20.41 18.45 24.48
C GLU A 472 -19.55 18.41 23.21
N MET A 473 -19.75 19.38 22.30
CA MET A 473 -18.92 19.53 21.10
C MET A 473 -17.45 19.80 21.47
N ASN A 474 -17.20 20.76 22.36
CA ASN A 474 -15.83 21.07 22.78
C ASN A 474 -15.17 19.89 23.51
N ALA A 475 -15.93 19.15 24.32
CA ALA A 475 -15.44 17.96 25.00
C ALA A 475 -15.05 16.84 24.01
N ILE A 476 -15.89 16.54 23.01
CA ILE A 476 -15.57 15.49 22.02
C ILE A 476 -14.41 15.92 21.12
N ILE A 477 -14.30 17.20 20.77
CA ILE A 477 -13.16 17.74 20.00
C ILE A 477 -11.86 17.55 20.81
N ALA A 478 -11.85 17.93 22.08
CA ALA A 478 -10.68 17.82 22.95
C ALA A 478 -10.27 16.36 23.19
N GLN A 479 -11.24 15.43 23.21
CA GLN A 479 -10.98 14.01 23.36
C GLN A 479 -10.42 13.36 22.09
N ASN A 480 -11.04 13.63 20.93
CA ASN A 480 -10.77 12.88 19.70
C ASN A 480 -9.65 13.49 18.85
N THR A 481 -9.51 14.83 18.82
CA THR A 481 -8.49 15.51 17.99
C THR A 481 -7.06 15.04 18.29
N PRO A 482 -6.62 14.88 19.56
CA PRO A 482 -5.29 14.38 19.85
C PRO A 482 -5.05 12.95 19.35
N ILE A 483 -6.06 12.08 19.42
CA ILE A 483 -5.98 10.69 18.95
C ILE A 483 -5.86 10.66 17.43
N ILE A 484 -6.66 11.46 16.73
CA ILE A 484 -6.59 11.62 15.28
C ILE A 484 -5.19 12.09 14.86
N ASN A 485 -4.70 13.17 15.48
CA ASN A 485 -3.38 13.73 15.17
C ASN A 485 -2.24 12.76 15.48
N HIS A 486 -2.38 11.90 16.50
CA HIS A 486 -1.41 10.84 16.78
C HIS A 486 -1.30 9.84 15.62
N TYR A 487 -2.43 9.36 15.08
CA TYR A 487 -2.42 8.46 13.92
C TYR A 487 -1.95 9.15 12.63
N ILE A 488 -2.35 10.40 12.40
CA ILE A 488 -1.85 11.20 11.27
C ILE A 488 -0.33 11.30 11.33
N SER A 489 0.22 11.72 12.48
CA SER A 489 1.67 11.85 12.66
C SER A 489 2.41 10.52 12.43
N GLY A 490 1.86 9.40 12.89
CA GLY A 490 2.44 8.07 12.63
C GLY A 490 2.44 7.72 11.14
N SER A 491 1.34 8.01 10.43
CA SER A 491 1.26 7.76 8.98
C SER A 491 2.18 8.67 8.18
N GLN A 492 2.44 9.90 8.65
CA GLN A 492 3.19 10.91 7.92
C GLN A 492 4.67 10.55 7.77
N THR A 493 5.26 9.88 8.77
CA THR A 493 6.62 9.33 8.64
C THR A 493 6.68 8.23 7.58
N LEU A 494 5.72 7.31 7.58
CA LEU A 494 5.65 6.25 6.55
C LEU A 494 5.45 6.82 5.15
N ARG A 495 4.58 7.83 5.01
CA ARG A 495 4.37 8.54 3.74
C ARG A 495 5.64 9.22 3.24
N SER A 496 6.47 9.77 4.13
CA SER A 496 7.74 10.39 3.73
C SER A 496 8.76 9.37 3.20
N LEU A 497 8.80 8.16 3.78
CA LEU A 497 9.63 7.06 3.28
C LEU A 497 9.10 6.59 1.94
N ARG A 498 7.80 6.29 1.87
CA ARG A 498 7.10 5.90 0.64
C ARG A 498 7.29 6.91 -0.48
N ASP A 499 7.20 8.22 -0.21
CA ASP A 499 7.34 9.27 -1.22
C ASP A 499 8.75 9.31 -1.85
N THR A 500 9.77 8.87 -1.12
CA THR A 500 11.14 8.70 -1.63
C THR A 500 11.20 7.53 -2.61
N ASP A 501 10.67 6.38 -2.20
CA ASP A 501 10.68 5.15 -3.00
C ASP A 501 9.77 5.27 -4.23
N GLU A 502 8.62 5.94 -4.12
CA GLU A 502 7.75 6.30 -5.25
C GLU A 502 8.47 7.24 -6.23
N GLY A 503 9.38 8.10 -5.74
CA GLY A 503 10.24 8.91 -6.59
C GLY A 503 11.21 8.06 -7.42
N GLN A 504 11.78 7.03 -6.81
CA GLN A 504 12.66 6.07 -7.48
C GLN A 504 11.87 5.20 -8.48
N ALA A 505 10.72 4.67 -8.09
CA ALA A 505 9.82 3.90 -8.93
C ALA A 505 9.37 4.69 -10.17
N TRP A 506 9.03 5.97 -10.00
CA TRP A 506 8.73 6.87 -11.13
C TRP A 506 9.91 7.01 -12.10
N GLY A 507 11.14 7.12 -11.59
CA GLY A 507 12.35 7.17 -12.41
C GLY A 507 12.57 5.90 -13.23
N TYR A 508 12.27 4.72 -12.65
CA TYR A 508 12.28 3.46 -13.38
C TYR A 508 11.20 3.40 -14.47
N LEU A 509 9.96 3.83 -14.18
CA LEU A 509 8.90 3.92 -15.20
C LEU A 509 9.29 4.85 -16.36
N GLN A 510 9.88 6.01 -16.06
CA GLN A 510 10.39 6.93 -17.09
C GLN A 510 11.43 6.25 -17.98
N SER A 511 12.35 5.51 -17.36
CA SER A 511 13.41 4.79 -18.08
C SER A 511 12.83 3.68 -18.97
N ILE A 512 11.90 2.88 -18.45
CA ILE A 512 11.18 1.83 -19.20
C ILE A 512 10.43 2.45 -20.39
N GLY A 513 9.67 3.53 -20.15
CA GLY A 513 8.94 4.23 -21.21
C GLY A 513 9.84 4.73 -22.33
N TYR A 514 10.99 5.32 -21.98
CA TYR A 514 12.00 5.78 -22.95
C TYR A 514 12.57 4.61 -23.77
N LEU A 515 12.95 3.50 -23.13
CA LEU A 515 13.50 2.32 -23.81
C LEU A 515 12.48 1.69 -24.76
N ASN A 516 11.22 1.58 -24.33
CA ASN A 516 10.12 1.08 -25.14
C ASN A 516 9.88 1.98 -26.36
N ALA A 517 9.82 3.31 -26.17
CA ALA A 517 9.64 4.26 -27.26
C ALA A 517 10.80 4.20 -28.27
N LYS A 518 12.05 4.13 -27.78
CA LYS A 518 13.24 3.97 -28.62
C LYS A 518 13.22 2.65 -29.39
N GLY A 519 12.85 1.55 -28.75
CA GLY A 519 12.71 0.24 -29.41
C GLY A 519 11.66 0.25 -30.52
N LYS A 520 10.50 0.90 -30.29
CA LYS A 520 9.47 1.13 -31.32
C LYS A 520 10.02 1.97 -32.49
N GLN A 521 10.77 3.03 -32.20
CA GLN A 521 11.40 3.87 -33.22
C GLN A 521 12.45 3.11 -34.05
N SER A 522 13.33 2.33 -33.40
CA SER A 522 14.34 1.52 -34.10
C SER A 522 13.68 0.51 -35.04
N LEU A 523 12.57 -0.11 -34.64
CA LEU A 523 11.79 -1.00 -35.51
C LEU A 523 11.22 -0.26 -36.72
N GLN A 524 10.55 0.87 -36.51
CA GLN A 524 9.98 1.68 -37.60
C GLN A 524 11.05 2.15 -38.59
N GLN A 525 12.22 2.55 -38.09
CA GLN A 525 13.35 2.94 -38.94
C GLN A 525 13.91 1.75 -39.71
N ALA A 526 13.97 0.56 -39.11
CA ALA A 526 14.40 -0.65 -39.81
C ALA A 526 13.47 -0.98 -40.99
N GLU A 527 12.16 -0.92 -40.74
CA GLU A 527 11.13 -1.16 -41.76
C GLU A 527 11.18 -0.11 -42.87
N GLN A 528 11.34 1.18 -42.53
CA GLN A 528 11.50 2.25 -43.54
C GLN A 528 12.75 2.08 -44.40
N ILE A 529 13.86 1.62 -43.82
CA ILE A 529 15.11 1.32 -44.56
C ILE A 529 14.91 0.12 -45.48
N GLU A 530 14.20 -0.91 -45.03
CA GLU A 530 13.91 -2.11 -45.84
C GLU A 530 12.95 -1.80 -47.01
N ASP A 531 11.96 -0.94 -46.78
CA ASP A 531 10.96 -0.54 -47.77
C ASP A 531 11.47 0.53 -48.76
N PHE A 532 12.59 1.19 -48.47
CA PHE A 532 13.14 2.23 -49.34
C PHE A 532 13.67 1.66 -50.66
N ASN A 533 13.35 2.31 -51.78
CA ASN A 533 13.85 1.91 -53.09
C ASN A 533 15.33 2.31 -53.29
N TRP A 534 16.24 1.45 -52.84
CA TRP A 534 17.68 1.67 -53.00
C TRP A 534 18.19 1.52 -54.44
N VAL A 535 17.35 1.11 -55.40
CA VAL A 535 17.75 0.95 -56.82
C VAL A 535 17.99 2.30 -57.52
N ASP A 536 17.44 3.39 -56.95
CA ASP A 536 17.56 4.75 -57.47
C ASP A 536 18.78 5.54 -56.92
N ILE A 537 19.60 4.90 -56.07
CA ILE A 537 20.83 5.44 -55.45
C ILE A 537 22.01 4.54 -55.82
#